data_AF-A0A502EWQ3-F1
#
_entry.id   AF-A0A502EWQ3-F1
#
_cell.length_a   1.000
_cell.length_b   1.000
_cell.length_c   1.000
_cell.angle_alpha   90.00
_cell.angle_beta   90.00
_cell.angle_gamma   90.00
#
_symmetry.space_group_name_H-M   'P 1'
#
loop_
_entity.id
_entity.type
_entity.pdbx_description
1 polymer ?
#
loop_
_entity_poly.entity_id
_entity_poly.type
_entity_poly.pdbx_seq_one_letter_code
_entity_poly.pdbx_strand_id
1 'polypeptide(L)'
;MFASIKREGEKDENLASIFFSVLLSTNSLMIFFLLKYIFPKGYFSLFPYNIILKLMIGSVFLVWYFICNHYLLKRKNYKRIISFYENIYKEHNKKIAWIGVLYSLATFLVFYMTAIYLANETYF
;
A
#
# COMPACT_ATOMS: atom_id res chain seq x y z
N MET A 1 13.71 8.75 -12.01
CA MET A 1 14.40 8.81 -10.71
C MET A 1 15.16 7.53 -10.41
N PHE A 2 14.62 6.35 -10.71
CA PHE A 2 15.32 5.05 -10.60
C PHE A 2 16.43 4.77 -11.65
N ALA A 3 16.73 5.72 -12.54
CA ALA A 3 17.75 5.55 -13.57
C ALA A 3 19.17 5.92 -13.09
N SER A 4 19.31 6.58 -11.92
CA SER A 4 20.60 7.09 -11.41
C SER A 4 21.20 6.29 -10.25
N ILE A 5 20.54 5.22 -9.81
CA ILE A 5 21.03 4.34 -8.74
C ILE A 5 21.61 3.10 -9.42
N LYS A 6 22.83 2.71 -9.04
CA LYS A 6 23.47 1.47 -9.52
C LYS A 6 22.56 0.30 -9.13
N ARG A 7 21.92 -0.32 -10.12
CA ARG A 7 20.90 -1.36 -9.89
C ARG A 7 21.52 -2.55 -9.17
N GLU A 8 21.31 -2.64 -7.86
CA GLU A 8 21.57 -3.84 -7.09
C GLU A 8 20.27 -4.65 -7.12
N GLY A 9 20.16 -5.55 -8.11
CA GLY A 9 18.88 -6.16 -8.51
C GLY A 9 18.02 -6.66 -7.35
N GLU A 10 18.62 -7.26 -6.33
CA GLU A 10 17.90 -7.78 -5.17
C GLU A 10 17.34 -6.69 -4.23
N LYS A 11 18.05 -5.57 -4.07
CA LYS A 11 17.60 -4.45 -3.23
C LYS A 11 16.48 -3.66 -3.90
N ASP A 12 16.61 -3.38 -5.20
CA ASP A 12 15.59 -2.65 -5.96
C ASP A 12 14.29 -3.47 -6.07
N GLU A 13 14.41 -4.77 -6.29
CA GLU A 13 13.27 -5.69 -6.34
C GLU A 13 12.58 -5.82 -4.97
N ASN A 14 13.34 -5.85 -3.86
CA ASN A 14 12.79 -5.81 -2.50
C ASN A 14 12.08 -4.48 -2.20
N LEU A 15 12.68 -3.35 -2.56
CA LEU A 15 12.07 -2.03 -2.40
C LEU A 15 10.77 -1.90 -3.19
N ALA A 16 10.78 -2.39 -4.45
CA ALA A 16 9.59 -2.42 -5.27
C ALA A 16 8.52 -3.32 -4.66
N SER A 17 8.90 -4.50 -4.17
CA SER A 17 7.98 -5.40 -3.47
C SER A 17 7.33 -4.71 -2.28
N ILE A 18 8.12 -4.12 -1.39
CA ILE A 18 7.60 -3.39 -0.22
C ILE A 18 6.65 -2.27 -0.67
N PHE A 19 7.05 -1.46 -1.65
CA PHE A 19 6.25 -0.35 -2.14
C PHE A 19 4.89 -0.81 -2.70
N PHE A 20 4.91 -1.83 -3.57
CA PHE A 20 3.67 -2.39 -4.13
C PHE A 20 2.81 -3.04 -3.07
N SER A 21 3.39 -3.71 -2.08
CA SER A 21 2.65 -4.30 -0.98
C SER A 21 1.99 -3.25 -0.10
N VAL A 22 2.67 -2.14 0.21
CA VAL A 22 2.07 -1.00 0.91
C VAL A 22 0.90 -0.45 0.09
N LEU A 23 1.08 -0.24 -1.22
CA LEU A 23 0.04 0.33 -2.07
C LEU A 23 -1.20 -0.58 -2.17
N LEU A 24 -1.00 -1.87 -2.44
CA LEU A 24 -2.07 -2.86 -2.60
C LEU A 24 -2.77 -3.16 -1.27
N SER A 25 -2.02 -3.22 -0.17
CA SER A 25 -2.63 -3.34 1.16
C SER A 25 -3.43 -2.10 1.49
N THR A 26 -2.92 -0.88 1.31
CA THR A 26 -3.68 0.36 1.55
C THR A 26 -4.98 0.40 0.73
N ASN A 27 -4.93 0.02 -0.55
CA ASN A 27 -6.13 -0.08 -1.39
C ASN A 27 -7.10 -1.17 -0.92
N SER A 28 -6.60 -2.33 -0.49
CA SER A 28 -7.46 -3.40 0.05
C SER A 28 -8.11 -2.96 1.36
N LEU A 29 -7.35 -2.25 2.19
CA LEU A 29 -7.79 -1.67 3.46
C LEU A 29 -8.77 -0.51 3.26
N MET A 30 -8.87 0.09 2.07
CA MET A 30 -9.98 1.01 1.77
C MET A 30 -11.34 0.32 1.88
N ILE A 31 -11.44 -1.01 1.78
CA ILE A 31 -12.71 -1.70 2.05
C ILE A 31 -13.15 -1.53 3.50
N PHE A 32 -12.20 -1.33 4.43
CA PHE A 32 -12.52 -0.99 5.81
C PHE A 32 -13.11 0.41 5.98
N PHE A 33 -13.09 1.26 4.93
CA PHE A 33 -13.89 2.47 4.89
C PHE A 33 -15.39 2.17 4.99
N LEU A 34 -15.84 0.99 4.52
CA LEU A 34 -17.22 0.55 4.70
C LEU A 34 -17.57 0.30 6.17
N LEU A 35 -16.59 -0.02 7.02
CA LEU A 35 -16.82 -0.22 8.46
C LEU A 35 -17.35 1.04 9.14
N LYS A 36 -17.01 2.24 8.64
CA LYS A 36 -17.56 3.52 9.13
C LYS A 36 -19.09 3.58 9.04
N TYR A 37 -19.70 2.88 8.08
CA TYR A 37 -21.14 2.87 7.90
C TYR A 37 -21.83 1.72 8.65
N ILE A 38 -21.08 0.71 9.08
CA ILE A 38 -21.60 -0.48 9.76
C ILE A 38 -21.47 -0.34 11.28
N PHE A 39 -20.34 0.21 11.75
CA PHE A 39 -20.01 0.32 13.17
C PHE A 39 -20.08 1.77 13.64
N PRO A 40 -20.60 2.01 14.86
CA PRO A 40 -20.56 3.34 15.45
C PRO A 40 -19.11 3.78 15.68
N LYS A 41 -18.89 5.09 15.65
CA LYS A 41 -17.60 5.69 15.99
C LYS A 41 -17.15 5.21 17.37
N GLY A 42 -15.85 4.94 17.54
CA GLY A 42 -15.30 4.47 18.82
C GLY A 42 -15.53 2.99 19.13
N TYR A 43 -16.25 2.23 18.29
CA TYR A 43 -16.46 0.79 18.52
C TYR A 43 -15.15 0.00 18.72
N PHE A 44 -14.08 0.40 18.02
CA PHE A 44 -12.78 -0.26 18.09
C PHE A 44 -11.81 0.37 19.11
N SER A 45 -12.24 1.34 19.94
CA SER A 45 -11.36 1.93 20.96
C SER A 45 -11.09 0.96 22.12
N LEU A 46 -12.09 0.13 22.46
CA LEU A 46 -12.07 -0.78 23.60
C LEU A 46 -11.34 -2.10 23.30
N PHE A 47 -10.78 -2.71 24.35
CA PHE A 47 -10.27 -4.07 24.32
C PHE A 47 -11.45 -5.08 24.27
N PRO A 48 -11.39 -6.15 23.46
CA PRO A 48 -10.28 -6.60 22.61
C PRO A 48 -10.34 -6.08 21.16
N TYR A 49 -11.37 -5.33 20.79
CA TYR A 49 -11.65 -4.93 19.40
C TYR A 49 -10.52 -4.11 18.75
N ASN A 50 -9.83 -3.29 19.53
CA ASN A 50 -8.64 -2.55 19.09
C ASN A 50 -7.52 -3.48 18.59
N ILE A 51 -7.27 -4.57 19.31
CA ILE A 51 -6.23 -5.55 18.96
C ILE A 51 -6.63 -6.30 17.70
N ILE A 52 -7.89 -6.71 17.60
CA ILE A 52 -8.41 -7.42 16.42
C ILE A 52 -8.26 -6.55 15.17
N LEU A 53 -8.63 -5.27 15.25
CA LEU A 53 -8.51 -4.34 14.12
C LEU A 53 -7.05 -4.18 13.67
N LYS A 54 -6.11 -4.03 14.61
CA LYS A 54 -4.67 -3.94 14.31
C LYS A 54 -4.15 -5.21 13.65
N LEU A 55 -4.55 -6.38 14.14
CA LEU A 55 -4.14 -7.66 13.57
C LEU A 55 -4.72 -7.87 12.16
N MET A 56 -5.96 -7.45 11.91
CA MET A 56 -6.55 -7.49 10.57
C MET A 56 -5.83 -6.57 9.59
N ILE A 57 -5.47 -5.35 10.01
CA ILE A 57 -4.70 -4.42 9.16
C ILE A 57 -3.31 -4.99 8.87
N GLY A 58 -2.62 -5.48 9.90
CA GLY A 58 -1.28 -6.06 9.77
C GLY A 58 -1.24 -7.31 8.89
N SER A 59 -2.26 -8.19 8.99
CA SER A 59 -2.31 -9.41 8.20
C SER A 59 -2.51 -9.13 6.71
N VAL A 60 -3.32 -8.14 6.34
CA VAL A 60 -3.49 -7.71 4.94
C VAL A 60 -2.18 -7.24 4.34
N PHE A 61 -1.38 -6.47 5.10
CA PHE A 61 -0.05 -6.06 4.66
C PHE A 61 0.86 -7.26 4.43
N LEU A 62 0.92 -8.21 5.37
CA LEU A 62 1.76 -9.41 5.25
C LEU A 62 1.38 -10.26 4.04
N VAL A 63 0.08 -10.47 3.80
CA VAL A 63 -0.41 -11.22 2.64
C VAL A 63 0.07 -10.58 1.33
N TRP A 64 -0.12 -9.27 1.18
CA TRP A 64 0.34 -8.55 -0.01
C TRP A 64 1.87 -8.53 -0.12
N TYR A 65 2.58 -8.46 1.01
CA TYR A 65 4.03 -8.60 1.03
C TYR A 65 4.48 -9.93 0.44
N PHE A 66 3.93 -11.06 0.90
CA PHE A 66 4.28 -12.36 0.35
C PHE A 66 3.94 -12.49 -1.15
N ILE A 67 2.77 -11.98 -1.57
CA ILE A 67 2.35 -12.03 -2.97
C ILE A 67 3.29 -11.21 -3.87
N CYS A 68 3.57 -9.96 -3.51
CA CYS A 68 4.46 -9.09 -4.29
C CYS A 68 5.89 -9.63 -4.30
N ASN A 69 6.37 -10.11 -3.15
CA ASN A 69 7.73 -10.64 -3.01
C ASN A 69 7.91 -11.87 -3.92
N HIS A 70 6.93 -12.78 -3.90
CA HIS A 70 6.94 -13.95 -4.77
C HIS A 70 6.80 -13.57 -6.26
N TYR A 71 5.92 -12.63 -6.59
CA TYR A 71 5.64 -12.24 -7.97
C TYR A 71 6.79 -11.45 -8.62
N LEU A 72 7.43 -10.54 -7.88
CA LEU A 72 8.45 -9.63 -8.40
C LEU A 72 9.84 -10.26 -8.38
N LEU A 73 10.28 -10.79 -7.24
CA LEU A 73 11.62 -11.35 -7.07
C LEU A 73 11.70 -12.78 -7.60
N LYS A 74 10.81 -13.67 -7.11
CA LYS A 74 10.94 -15.11 -7.42
C LYS A 74 10.65 -15.44 -8.89
N ARG A 75 9.86 -14.63 -9.59
CA ARG A 75 9.58 -14.77 -11.03
C ARG A 75 10.38 -13.84 -11.95
N LYS A 76 11.28 -12.99 -11.43
CA LYS A 76 12.03 -11.97 -12.20
C LYS A 76 11.14 -11.05 -13.04
N ASN A 77 9.86 -10.93 -12.70
CA ASN A 77 8.90 -10.12 -13.46
C ASN A 77 9.21 -8.63 -13.34
N TYR A 78 9.87 -8.20 -12.27
CA TYR A 78 10.25 -6.80 -12.07
C TYR A 78 11.04 -6.24 -13.26
N LYS A 79 12.05 -6.96 -13.74
CA LYS A 79 12.86 -6.54 -14.90
C LYS A 79 12.03 -6.42 -16.17
N ARG A 80 11.10 -7.36 -16.40
CA ARG A 80 10.19 -7.36 -17.55
C ARG A 80 9.21 -6.18 -17.50
N ILE A 81 8.66 -5.90 -16.33
CA ILE A 81 7.70 -4.80 -16.14
C ILE A 81 8.41 -3.46 -16.34
N ILE A 82 9.58 -3.27 -15.72
CA ILE A 82 10.34 -2.02 -15.90
C ILE A 82 10.73 -1.83 -17.36
N SER A 83 11.26 -2.84 -18.04
CA SER A 83 11.68 -2.68 -19.44
C SER A 83 10.50 -2.35 -20.35
N PHE A 84 9.31 -2.93 -20.07
CA PHE A 84 8.09 -2.63 -20.80
C PHE A 84 7.64 -1.18 -20.61
N TYR A 85 7.57 -0.70 -19.36
CA TYR A 85 7.17 0.68 -19.06
C TYR A 85 8.20 1.72 -19.53
N GLU A 86 9.50 1.43 -19.40
CA GLU A 86 10.57 2.29 -19.93
C GLU A 86 10.48 2.44 -21.46
N ASN A 87 10.06 1.38 -22.16
CA ASN A 87 9.92 1.40 -23.62
C ASN A 87 8.66 2.17 -24.07
N ILE A 88 7.54 1.97 -23.39
CA ILE A 88 6.26 2.61 -23.75
C ILE A 88 6.25 4.10 -23.39
N TYR A 89 6.82 4.48 -22.25
CA TYR A 89 6.68 5.83 -21.70
C TYR A 89 7.99 6.61 -21.67
N LYS A 90 8.90 6.30 -22.60
CA LYS A 90 10.25 6.87 -22.68
C LYS A 90 10.27 8.40 -22.57
N GLU A 91 9.30 9.09 -23.19
CA GLU A 91 9.17 10.56 -23.19
C GLU A 91 8.31 11.13 -22.04
N HIS A 92 7.51 10.30 -21.36
CA HIS A 92 6.55 10.73 -20.33
C HIS A 92 6.82 10.18 -18.93
N ASN A 93 7.95 9.51 -18.73
CA ASN A 93 8.36 8.90 -17.46
C ASN A 93 8.24 9.85 -16.25
N LYS A 94 8.53 11.15 -16.40
CA LYS A 94 8.39 12.13 -15.31
C LYS A 94 6.94 12.36 -14.89
N LYS A 95 6.00 12.50 -15.84
CA LYS A 95 4.58 12.73 -15.54
C LYS A 95 3.96 11.52 -14.86
N ILE A 96 4.27 10.32 -15.32
CA ILE A 96 3.74 9.06 -14.75
C ILE A 96 4.27 8.84 -13.35
N ALA A 97 5.55 9.12 -13.11
CA ALA A 97 6.11 9.06 -11.76
C ALA A 97 5.37 10.00 -10.80
N TRP A 98 5.10 11.25 -11.22
CA TRP A 98 4.33 12.20 -10.41
C TRP A 98 2.91 11.73 -10.11
N ILE A 99 2.21 11.17 -11.09
CA ILE A 99 0.87 10.59 -10.89
C ILE A 99 0.93 9.45 -9.86
N GLY A 100 1.92 8.57 -9.96
CA GLY A 100 2.10 7.46 -9.00
C GLY A 100 2.38 7.95 -7.57
N VAL A 101 3.20 8.99 -7.42
CA VAL A 101 3.48 9.60 -6.11
C VAL A 101 2.21 10.24 -5.53
N LEU A 102 1.50 11.04 -6.33
CA LEU A 102 0.27 11.72 -5.90
C LEU A 102 -0.80 10.71 -5.47
N TYR A 103 -0.99 9.66 -6.25
CA TYR A 103 -1.93 8.57 -5.95
C TYR A 103 -1.56 7.89 -4.62
N SER A 104 -0.29 7.54 -4.43
CA SER A 104 0.16 6.88 -3.20
C SER A 104 -0.07 7.74 -1.95
N LEU A 105 0.21 9.04 -2.04
CA LEU A 105 -0.02 9.99 -0.94
C LEU A 105 -1.51 10.15 -0.63
N ALA A 106 -2.36 10.28 -1.65
CA ALA A 106 -3.79 10.45 -1.49
C ALA A 106 -4.42 9.21 -0.82
N THR A 107 -4.09 8.01 -1.29
CA THR A 107 -4.62 6.76 -0.71
C THR A 107 -4.20 6.59 0.75
N PHE A 108 -2.94 6.93 1.08
CA PHE A 108 -2.44 6.87 2.45
C PHE A 108 -3.18 7.85 3.39
N LEU A 109 -3.40 9.10 2.95
CA LEU A 109 -4.15 10.11 3.72
C LEU A 109 -5.58 9.65 4.02
N VAL A 110 -6.27 9.09 3.03
CA VAL A 110 -7.65 8.58 3.19
C VAL A 110 -7.69 7.45 4.22
N PHE A 111 -6.75 6.50 4.12
CA PHE A 111 -6.65 5.41 5.09
C PHE A 111 -6.40 5.93 6.51
N TYR A 112 -5.44 6.85 6.68
CA TYR A 112 -5.10 7.44 7.98
C TYR A 112 -6.29 8.14 8.65
N MET A 113 -7.01 8.98 7.90
CA MET A 113 -8.19 9.69 8.42
C MET A 113 -9.30 8.72 8.86
N THR A 114 -9.45 7.59 8.16
CA THR A 114 -10.44 6.55 8.49
C THR A 114 -10.05 5.79 9.74
N ALA A 115 -8.77 5.45 9.88
CA ALA A 115 -8.24 4.82 11.09
C ALA A 115 -8.46 5.70 12.31
N ILE A 116 -8.22 7.02 12.20
CA ILE A 116 -8.53 7.99 13.26
C ILE A 116 -10.02 8.00 13.57
N TYR A 117 -10.89 8.03 12.56
CA TYR A 117 -12.34 8.04 12.76
C TYR A 117 -12.81 6.81 13.54
N LEU A 118 -12.32 5.63 13.20
CA LEU A 118 -12.68 4.37 13.87
C LEU A 118 -12.10 4.26 15.28
N ALA A 119 -10.92 4.85 15.52
CA ALA A 119 -10.23 4.79 16.81
C ALA A 119 -10.69 5.83 17.83
N ASN A 120 -11.17 6.99 17.37
CA ASN A 120 -11.64 8.05 18.28
C ASN A 120 -12.95 7.67 18.95
N GLU A 121 -13.01 7.81 20.28
CA GLU A 121 -14.20 7.53 21.08
C GLU A 121 -15.39 8.45 20.72
N THR A 122 -16.59 7.90 20.86
CA THR A 122 -17.83 8.66 21.08
C THR A 122 -18.00 8.84 22.58
N TYR A 123 -17.65 10.01 23.10
CA TYR A 123 -18.40 10.52 24.24
C TYR A 123 -19.71 11.06 23.68
N PHE A 124 -20.72 10.19 23.56
CA PHE A 124 -22.16 10.45 23.65
C PHE A 124 -22.89 9.12 23.60
#